data_AF-A0A0Q4ZNI0-F1
#
_entry.id   AF-A0A0Q4ZNI0-F1
#
_cell.length_a   1.000
_cell.length_b   1.000
_cell.length_c   1.000
_cell.angle_alpha   90.00
_cell.angle_beta   90.00
_cell.angle_gamma   90.00
#
_symmetry.space_group_name_H-M   'P 1'
#
loop_
_entity.id
_entity.type
_entity.pdbx_description
1 polymer ?
#
loop_
_entity_poly.entity_id
_entity_poly.type
_entity_poly.pdbx_seq_one_letter_code
_entity_poly.pdbx_strand_id
1 'polypeptide(L)'
;MAARVLDRDRFAKCRALMERGATPGERAAGRAAATRVAAAAGLTLAAALALAEAGRSEAAPPAPGRDRPRRPAERTYAWAEPRPAPEPVTVEELRRQKAAEDARRKRAAARARKRPQPPDPAWEQWSGEVREAQAARDRDWTRRRRPESD
;
A
#
# COMPACT_ATOMS: atom_id res chain seq x y z
N MET A 1 10.02 5.08 -23.93
CA MET A 1 9.00 5.11 -22.85
C MET A 1 7.90 6.06 -23.28
N ALA A 2 6.65 5.60 -23.37
CA ALA A 2 5.55 6.48 -23.78
C ALA A 2 5.32 7.56 -22.71
N ALA A 3 5.50 8.82 -23.06
CA ALA A 3 5.08 9.94 -22.23
C ALA A 3 3.56 9.80 -22.03
N ARG A 4 3.13 9.47 -20.80
CA ARG A 4 1.70 9.39 -20.49
C ARG A 4 1.17 10.80 -20.30
N VAL A 5 -0.02 11.07 -20.81
CA VAL A 5 -0.70 12.36 -20.59
C VAL A 5 -0.85 12.60 -19.08
N LEU A 6 -0.63 13.83 -18.61
CA LEU A 6 -0.82 14.17 -17.19
C LEU A 6 -2.27 13.89 -16.77
N ASP A 7 -2.44 13.04 -15.77
CA ASP A 7 -3.72 12.85 -15.09
C ASP A 7 -4.03 14.10 -14.27
N ARG A 8 -4.78 15.03 -14.90
CA ARG A 8 -5.06 16.37 -14.37
C ARG A 8 -5.85 16.32 -13.07
N ASP A 9 -6.81 15.41 -12.94
CA ASP A 9 -7.66 15.29 -11.74
C ASP A 9 -6.86 14.75 -10.55
N ARG A 10 -6.04 13.72 -10.80
CA ARG A 10 -5.17 13.16 -9.76
C ARG A 10 -4.12 14.17 -9.34
N PHE A 11 -3.52 14.87 -10.30
CA PHE A 11 -2.55 15.93 -10.02
C PHE A 11 -3.20 17.08 -9.22
N ALA A 12 -4.43 17.50 -9.58
CA ALA A 12 -5.16 18.54 -8.86
C ALA A 12 -5.46 18.16 -7.40
N LYS A 13 -5.82 16.91 -7.13
CA LYS A 13 -6.01 16.39 -5.77
C LYS A 13 -4.72 16.40 -4.96
N CYS A 14 -3.62 15.92 -5.54
CA CYS A 14 -2.32 15.95 -4.87
C CYS A 14 -1.83 17.39 -4.62
N ARG A 15 -2.07 18.30 -5.57
CA ARG A 15 -1.76 19.73 -5.42
C ARG A 15 -2.58 20.37 -4.29
N ALA A 16 -3.88 20.09 -4.21
CA ALA A 16 -4.72 20.59 -3.13
C ALA A 16 -4.22 20.14 -1.74
N LEU A 17 -3.79 18.88 -1.62
CA LEU A 17 -3.20 18.36 -0.38
C LEU A 17 -1.83 18.98 -0.08
N MET A 18 -1.01 19.22 -1.11
CA MET A 18 0.28 19.91 -0.97
C MET A 18 0.13 21.35 -0.47
N GLU A 19 -0.86 22.08 -0.96
CA GLU A 19 -1.11 23.50 -0.64
C GLU A 19 -1.87 23.67 0.68
N ARG A 20 -2.88 22.83 0.94
CA ARG A 20 -3.86 23.02 2.03
C ARG A 20 -3.94 21.85 3.01
N GLY A 21 -2.97 20.93 3.01
CA GLY A 21 -2.89 19.85 4.00
C GLY A 21 -2.83 20.42 5.42
N ALA A 22 -3.60 19.84 6.33
CA ALA A 22 -3.78 20.32 7.70
C ALA A 22 -2.49 20.20 8.52
N THR A 23 -1.72 19.13 8.29
CA THR A 23 -0.42 18.92 8.96
C THR A 23 0.77 19.11 8.01
N PRO A 24 1.97 19.42 8.53
CA PRO A 24 3.19 19.42 7.72
C PRO A 24 3.42 18.08 7.00
N GLY A 25 3.11 16.96 7.67
CA GLY A 25 3.22 15.62 7.09
C GLY A 25 2.28 15.40 5.90
N GLU A 26 1.04 15.88 5.98
CA GLU A 26 0.09 15.84 4.87
C GLU A 26 0.54 16.67 3.68
N ARG A 27 1.05 17.89 3.90
CA ARG A 27 1.59 18.71 2.82
C ARG A 27 2.81 18.07 2.14
N ALA A 28 3.70 17.47 2.94
CA ALA A 28 4.84 16.71 2.41
C ALA A 28 4.39 15.49 1.61
N ALA A 29 3.39 14.74 2.09
CA ALA A 29 2.81 13.61 1.38
C ALA A 29 2.12 14.04 0.06
N GLY A 30 1.38 15.16 0.09
CA GLY A 30 0.79 15.78 -1.10
C GLY A 30 1.84 16.17 -2.14
N ARG A 31 2.95 16.79 -1.70
CA ARG A 31 4.09 17.12 -2.58
C ARG A 31 4.70 15.87 -3.20
N ALA A 32 4.99 14.84 -2.40
CA ALA A 32 5.57 13.60 -2.89
C ALA A 32 4.64 12.88 -3.88
N ALA A 33 3.33 12.88 -3.62
CA ALA A 33 2.34 12.29 -4.52
C ALA A 33 2.22 13.08 -5.83
N ALA A 34 2.18 14.42 -5.78
CA ALA A 34 2.16 15.27 -6.96
C ALA A 34 3.40 15.06 -7.84
N THR A 35 4.59 14.93 -7.23
CA THR A 35 5.83 14.60 -7.96
C THR A 35 5.74 13.26 -8.68
N ARG A 36 5.19 12.21 -8.06
CA ARG A 36 5.03 10.90 -8.73
C ARG A 36 4.06 10.97 -9.91
N VAL A 37 2.96 11.72 -9.77
CA VAL A 37 1.98 11.89 -10.86
C VAL A 37 2.58 12.68 -12.02
N ALA A 38 3.34 13.75 -11.74
CA ALA A 38 4.07 14.50 -12.76
C ALA A 38 5.13 13.63 -13.46
N ALA A 39 5.92 12.88 -12.69
CA ALA A 39 6.96 12.00 -13.23
C ALA A 39 6.40 10.88 -14.12
N ALA A 40 5.23 10.33 -13.76
CA ALA A 40 4.54 9.34 -14.60
C ALA A 40 4.15 9.91 -15.97
N ALA A 41 3.98 11.23 -16.07
CA ALA A 41 3.73 11.96 -17.31
C ALA A 41 5.01 12.49 -17.99
N GLY A 42 6.20 12.15 -17.48
CA GLY A 42 7.47 12.66 -17.98
C GLY A 42 7.72 14.13 -17.66
N LEU A 43 6.99 14.71 -16.69
CA LEU A 43 7.10 16.11 -16.31
C LEU A 43 7.80 16.27 -14.95
N THR A 44 8.48 17.39 -14.78
CA THR A 44 8.89 17.85 -13.44
C THR A 44 7.67 18.40 -12.69
N LEU A 45 7.74 18.43 -11.36
CA LEU A 45 6.67 19.03 -10.55
C LEU A 45 6.39 20.48 -10.96
N ALA A 46 7.43 21.27 -11.24
CA ALA A 46 7.30 22.65 -11.70
C ALA A 46 6.60 22.76 -13.06
N ALA A 47 6.97 21.92 -14.03
CA ALA A 47 6.33 21.89 -15.34
C ALA A 47 4.84 21.48 -15.25
N ALA A 48 4.53 20.50 -14.40
CA ALA A 48 3.15 20.10 -14.16
C ALA A 48 2.31 21.19 -13.46
N LEU A 49 2.91 21.97 -12.55
CA LEU A 49 2.26 23.13 -11.93
C LEU A 49 1.97 24.23 -12.96
N ALA A 50 2.94 24.55 -13.83
CA ALA A 50 2.76 25.52 -14.91
C ALA A 50 1.65 25.08 -15.88
N LEU A 51 1.61 23.81 -16.26
CA LEU A 51 0.55 23.24 -17.10
C LEU A 51 -0.83 23.32 -16.43
N ALA A 52 -0.90 23.10 -15.12
CA ALA A 52 -2.13 23.20 -14.35
C ALA A 52 -2.62 24.66 -14.17
N GLU A 53 -1.73 25.64 -14.19
CA GLU A 53 -2.06 27.07 -14.21
C GLU A 53 -2.57 27.50 -15.59
N ALA A 54 -1.90 27.07 -16.67
CA ALA A 54 -2.32 27.39 -18.03
C ALA A 54 -3.74 26.92 -18.35
N GLY A 55 -4.15 25.76 -17.84
CA GLY A 55 -5.52 25.25 -17.98
C GLY A 55 -6.58 25.98 -17.14
N ARG A 56 -6.20 26.85 -16.19
CA ARG A 56 -7.14 27.69 -15.44
C ARG A 56 -7.58 28.93 -16.21
N SER A 57 -6.76 29.42 -17.14
CA SER A 57 -7.07 30.62 -17.93
C SER A 57 -8.14 30.39 -19.01
N GLU A 58 -8.42 29.15 -19.38
CA GLU A 58 -9.53 28.79 -20.29
C GLU A 58 -10.84 28.46 -19.54
N ALA A 59 -10.83 28.44 -18.20
CA ALA A 59 -12.06 28.28 -17.44
C ALA A 59 -12.88 29.56 -17.56
N ALA A 60 -13.92 29.52 -18.39
CA ALA A 60 -14.93 30.56 -18.54
C ALA A 60 -15.31 31.16 -17.17
N PRO A 61 -15.59 32.48 -17.09
CA PRO A 61 -16.06 33.08 -15.85
C PRO A 61 -17.27 32.29 -15.34
N PRO A 62 -17.38 32.04 -14.02
CA PRO A 62 -18.55 31.36 -13.49
C PRO A 62 -19.79 32.16 -13.92
N ALA A 63 -20.65 31.52 -14.71
CA ALA A 63 -21.89 32.14 -15.18
C ALA A 63 -22.66 32.72 -13.97
N PRO A 64 -23.01 34.02 -13.96
CA PRO A 64 -23.89 34.55 -12.93
C PRO A 64 -25.30 34.00 -13.21
N GLY A 65 -25.99 33.51 -12.18
CA GLY A 65 -27.40 33.16 -12.31
C GLY A 65 -27.69 31.68 -12.54
N ARG A 66 -27.24 30.83 -11.63
CA ARG A 66 -28.13 29.73 -11.20
C ARG A 66 -28.53 30.00 -9.76
N ASP A 67 -29.66 30.68 -9.61
CA ASP A 67 -30.51 30.61 -8.43
C ASP A 67 -30.93 29.15 -8.23
N ARG A 68 -30.01 28.33 -7.74
CA ARG A 68 -30.40 27.11 -7.05
C ARG A 68 -30.99 27.58 -5.73
N PRO A 69 -32.18 27.10 -5.34
CA PRO A 69 -32.68 27.36 -4.00
C PRO A 69 -31.57 26.97 -3.03
N ARG A 70 -31.13 27.95 -2.24
CA ARG A 70 -30.15 27.78 -1.17
C ARG A 70 -30.76 26.73 -0.26
N ARG A 71 -30.33 25.47 -0.42
CA ARG A 71 -30.70 24.40 0.52
C ARG A 71 -30.43 24.95 1.92
N PRO A 72 -31.33 24.76 2.90
CA PRO A 72 -31.08 25.15 4.27
C PRO A 72 -29.67 24.69 4.65
N ALA A 73 -28.91 25.57 5.31
CA ALA A 73 -27.52 25.35 5.70
C ALA A 73 -27.37 24.30 6.81
N GLU A 74 -28.26 23.34 6.87
CA GLU A 74 -28.41 22.34 7.92
C GLU A 74 -28.30 20.95 7.32
N ARG A 75 -27.17 20.68 6.67
CA ARG A 75 -26.66 19.32 6.66
C ARG A 75 -25.83 19.16 7.93
N THR A 76 -26.49 18.86 9.03
CA THR A 76 -25.83 18.34 10.23
C THR A 76 -25.24 16.98 9.86
N TYR A 77 -23.95 16.99 9.54
CA TYR A 77 -23.24 15.74 9.32
C TYR A 77 -22.98 15.10 10.69
N ALA A 78 -23.08 13.77 10.79
CA ALA A 78 -22.82 13.05 12.04
C ALA A 78 -21.38 13.22 12.58
N TRP A 79 -20.47 13.81 11.79
CA TRP A 79 -19.11 14.19 12.21
C TRP A 79 -19.00 15.66 12.65
N ALA A 80 -20.02 16.49 12.41
CA ALA A 80 -20.07 17.89 12.81
C ALA A 80 -20.42 18.04 14.30
N GLU A 81 -21.08 17.04 14.88
CA GLU A 81 -21.24 16.94 16.33
C GLU A 81 -19.96 16.41 16.97
N PRO A 82 -19.37 17.11 17.94
CA PRO A 82 -18.25 16.59 18.71
C PRO A 82 -18.66 15.29 19.37
N ARG A 83 -17.93 14.21 19.07
CA ARG A 83 -18.14 12.93 19.75
C ARG A 83 -17.96 13.14 21.26
N PRO A 84 -18.77 12.48 22.09
CA PRO A 84 -18.56 12.51 23.53
C PRO A 84 -17.14 12.04 23.87
N ALA A 85 -16.56 12.61 24.92
CA ALA A 85 -15.26 12.19 25.39
C ALA A 85 -15.28 10.68 25.67
N PRO A 86 -14.27 9.91 25.24
CA PRO A 86 -14.22 8.49 25.51
C PRO A 86 -14.18 8.26 27.01
N GLU A 87 -14.85 7.20 27.46
CA GLU A 87 -14.81 6.81 28.87
C GLU A 87 -13.35 6.54 29.30
N PRO A 88 -12.96 6.97 30.51
CA PRO A 88 -11.61 6.74 30.99
C PRO A 88 -11.38 5.24 31.15
N VAL A 89 -10.28 4.74 30.57
CA VAL A 89 -9.88 3.35 30.68
C VAL A 89 -9.61 3.04 32.15
N THR A 90 -10.30 2.04 32.70
CA THR A 90 -10.14 1.65 34.10
C THR A 90 -8.82 0.93 34.32
N VAL A 91 -8.30 0.95 35.55
CA VAL A 91 -7.08 0.22 35.93
C VAL A 91 -7.26 -1.30 35.73
N GLU A 92 -8.47 -1.81 35.94
CA GLU A 92 -8.80 -3.21 35.70
C GLU A 92 -8.71 -3.58 34.22
N GLU A 93 -9.21 -2.70 33.34
CA GLU A 93 -9.10 -2.85 31.89
C GLU A 93 -7.63 -2.89 31.45
N LEU A 94 -6.80 -2.00 31.98
CA LEU A 94 -5.35 -2.01 31.69
C LEU A 94 -4.68 -3.31 32.14
N ARG A 95 -5.04 -3.84 33.32
CA ARG A 95 -4.53 -5.12 33.80
C ARG A 95 -4.95 -6.28 32.90
N ARG A 96 -6.20 -6.28 32.43
CA ARG A 96 -6.72 -7.28 31.49
C ARG A 96 -5.98 -7.24 30.15
N GLN A 97 -5.77 -6.05 29.60
CA GLN A 97 -5.01 -5.85 28.36
C GLN A 97 -3.57 -6.34 28.52
N LYS A 98 -2.92 -6.00 29.64
CA LYS A 98 -1.56 -6.45 29.93
C LYS A 98 -1.45 -7.97 30.02
N ALA A 99 -2.37 -8.62 30.73
CA ALA A 99 -2.41 -10.08 30.82
C ALA A 99 -2.62 -10.76 29.45
N ALA A 100 -3.47 -10.17 28.59
CA ALA A 100 -3.70 -10.67 27.24
C ALA A 100 -2.46 -10.57 26.35
N GLU A 101 -1.72 -9.45 26.45
CA GLU A 101 -0.44 -9.28 25.74
C GLU A 101 0.62 -10.27 26.22
N ASP A 102 0.76 -10.46 27.53
CA ASP A 102 1.75 -11.38 28.09
C ASP A 102 1.42 -12.84 27.70
N ALA A 103 0.14 -13.21 27.69
CA ALA A 103 -0.31 -14.50 27.18
C ALA A 103 -0.02 -14.68 25.67
N ARG A 104 -0.22 -13.63 24.87
CA ARG A 104 0.15 -13.64 23.44
C ARG A 104 1.66 -13.79 23.25
N ARG A 105 2.48 -13.06 24.03
CA ARG A 105 3.94 -13.15 23.99
C ARG A 105 4.43 -14.55 24.40
N LYS A 106 3.84 -15.14 25.45
CA LYS A 106 4.14 -16.52 25.88
C LYS A 106 3.82 -17.54 24.77
N ARG A 107 2.65 -17.41 24.13
CA ARG A 107 2.27 -18.26 22.97
C ARG A 107 3.23 -18.09 21.79
N ALA A 108 3.63 -16.85 21.48
CA ALA A 108 4.58 -16.57 20.41
C ALA A 108 5.96 -17.19 20.71
N ALA A 109 6.47 -17.06 21.92
CA ALA A 109 7.73 -17.66 22.34
C ALA A 109 7.68 -19.20 22.29
N ALA A 110 6.58 -19.81 22.72
CA ALA A 110 6.38 -21.26 22.61
C ALA A 110 6.37 -21.73 21.15
N ARG A 111 5.73 -20.97 20.24
CA ARG A 111 5.78 -21.25 18.79
C ARG A 111 7.18 -21.08 18.20
N ALA A 112 7.93 -20.08 18.65
CA ALA A 112 9.32 -19.88 18.23
C ALA A 112 10.22 -21.04 18.68
N ARG A 113 10.04 -21.57 19.89
CA ARG A 113 10.74 -22.77 20.39
C ARG A 113 10.36 -24.04 19.62
N LYS A 114 9.12 -24.12 19.14
CA LYS A 114 8.62 -25.21 18.29
C LYS A 114 8.92 -25.01 16.80
N ARG A 115 9.58 -23.92 16.40
CA ARG A 115 9.99 -23.77 15.00
C ARG A 115 10.90 -24.95 14.66
N PRO A 116 10.69 -25.60 13.50
CA PRO A 116 11.60 -26.64 13.04
C PRO A 116 13.01 -26.08 13.05
N GLN A 117 13.94 -26.81 13.66
CA GLN A 117 15.36 -26.54 13.43
C GLN A 117 15.63 -26.60 11.92
N PRO A 118 16.65 -25.88 11.42
CA PRO A 118 17.14 -26.12 10.07
C PRO A 118 17.36 -27.63 9.88
N PRO A 119 16.96 -28.19 8.73
CA PRO A 119 17.12 -29.61 8.47
C PRO A 119 18.58 -30.01 8.71
N ASP A 120 18.76 -31.17 9.34
CA ASP A 120 20.08 -31.71 9.64
C ASP A 120 20.91 -31.76 8.35
N PRO A 121 22.10 -31.12 8.31
CA PRO A 121 22.94 -31.13 7.11
C PRO A 121 23.28 -32.56 6.64
N ALA A 122 23.34 -33.54 7.53
CA ALA A 122 23.52 -34.95 7.16
C ALA A 122 22.28 -35.51 6.43
N TRP A 123 21.07 -35.10 6.83
CA TRP A 123 19.83 -35.45 6.15
C TRP A 123 19.72 -34.80 4.77
N GLU A 124 20.11 -33.53 4.64
CA GLU A 124 20.13 -32.86 3.33
C GLU A 124 21.10 -33.53 2.36
N GLN A 125 22.30 -33.90 2.82
CA GLN A 125 23.29 -34.63 2.02
C GLN A 125 22.74 -35.98 1.57
N TRP A 126 22.26 -36.80 2.50
CA TRP A 126 21.67 -38.11 2.18
C TRP A 126 20.47 -37.98 1.21
N SER A 127 19.58 -37.00 1.43
CA SER A 127 18.43 -36.75 0.54
C SER A 127 18.85 -36.25 -0.85
N GLY A 128 20.00 -35.56 -0.95
CA GLY A 128 20.62 -35.15 -2.21
C GLY A 128 21.11 -36.37 -2.98
N GLU A 129 21.87 -37.25 -2.33
CA GLU A 129 22.38 -38.50 -2.91
C GLU A 129 21.24 -39.39 -3.43
N VAL A 130 20.15 -39.52 -2.66
CA VAL A 130 18.96 -40.29 -3.08
C VAL A 130 18.32 -39.69 -4.33
N ARG A 131 18.19 -38.36 -4.41
CA ARG A 131 17.63 -37.67 -5.57
C ARG A 131 18.53 -37.80 -6.80
N GLU A 132 19.84 -37.71 -6.62
CA GLU A 132 20.81 -37.88 -7.71
C GLU A 132 20.81 -39.32 -8.25
N ALA A 133 20.78 -40.31 -7.36
CA ALA A 133 20.67 -41.71 -7.74
C ALA A 133 19.36 -41.99 -8.50
N GLN A 134 18.25 -41.37 -8.09
CA GLN A 134 16.99 -41.47 -8.83
C GLN A 134 17.07 -40.79 -10.20
N ALA A 135 17.63 -39.58 -10.29
CA ALA A 135 17.80 -38.87 -11.55
C ALA A 135 18.74 -39.62 -12.52
N ALA A 136 19.73 -40.36 -12.01
CA ALA A 136 20.56 -41.25 -12.82
C ALA A 136 19.73 -42.41 -13.40
N ARG A 137 18.91 -43.08 -12.56
CA ARG A 137 18.01 -44.14 -13.02
C ARG A 137 17.00 -43.65 -14.05
N ASP A 138 16.43 -42.47 -13.85
CA ASP A 138 15.46 -41.90 -14.80
C ASP A 138 16.10 -41.55 -16.14
N ARG A 139 17.35 -41.04 -16.14
CA ARG A 139 18.14 -40.84 -17.37
C ARG A 139 18.43 -42.15 -18.09
N ASP A 140 18.80 -43.18 -17.33
CA ASP A 140 19.06 -44.51 -17.88
C ASP A 140 17.81 -45.16 -18.47
N TRP A 141 16.69 -45.04 -17.77
CA TRP A 141 15.38 -45.48 -18.22
C TRP A 141 14.98 -44.75 -19.51
N THR A 142 15.17 -43.43 -19.57
CA THR A 142 14.88 -42.63 -20.77
C THR A 142 15.78 -43.02 -21.95
N ARG A 143 17.07 -43.28 -21.71
CA ARG A 143 18.02 -43.73 -22.75
C ARG A 143 17.59 -45.07 -23.34
N ARG A 144 17.21 -46.04 -22.51
CA ARG A 144 16.74 -47.37 -22.97
C ARG A 144 15.42 -47.32 -23.71
N ARG A 145 14.64 -46.26 -23.53
CA ARG A 145 13.30 -46.09 -24.10
C ARG A 145 13.26 -45.18 -25.32
N ARG A 146 14.36 -44.51 -25.68
CA ARG A 146 14.46 -43.85 -26.99
C ARG A 146 14.53 -44.95 -28.05
N PRO A 147 13.53 -45.09 -28.93
CA PRO A 147 13.67 -45.98 -30.07
C PRO A 147 14.83 -45.46 -30.92
N GLU A 148 15.76 -46.33 -31.32
CA GLU A 148 16.70 -46.04 -32.38
C GLU A 148 15.88 -45.57 -33.59
N SER A 149 15.95 -44.28 -33.87
CA SER A 149 15.41 -43.71 -35.09
C SER A 149 16.47 -43.94 -36.15
N ASP A 150 16.38 -45.10 -36.81
CA ASP A 150 16.82 -45.25 -38.20
C ASP A 150 15.94 -44.40 -39.12
#